data_AF-A0AA43EJ91-F1
#
_entry.id   AF-A0AA43EJ91-F1
#
_cell.length_a   1.000
_cell.length_b   1.000
_cell.length_c   1.000
_cell.angle_alpha   90.00
_cell.angle_beta   90.00
_cell.angle_gamma   90.00
#
_symmetry.space_group_name_H-M   'P 1'
#
loop_
_entity.id
_entity.type
_entity.pdbx_description
1 polymer ?
#
loop_
_entity_poly.entity_id
_entity_poly.type
_entity_poly.pdbx_seq_one_letter_code
_entity_poly.pdbx_strand_id
1 'polypeptide(L)'
;MKRDTRQRKRAFAGLRAIAGQDGMLGTLVRVISSGKQALDAVMLEMGRLMAECIMLMEREEITGPDYYPTDPDLKKWAHEQGSIYLGDQKVTVTRPRLRHVGQGEVTLQSYAQMRAPGAFSEELLEKILRGVSAQRYADTVIHTAGAFGVSASTISRKLVELTAAKLKEFQTRSLADFTPFAVFLDTIHRGGEAFLVALGVDQSGEKRALGFWQGSSENHEICEALFSDLERRGLALARRILFVTDGGSGLLKALRARFGKKLVHQRCAIHKSRNLQRHLAKPARNEAHRRLMAALEQTSYADARRMLMELEAWLRTKNESAAASLREAFEELLTLHRLKVPPLLRKTLMSTNPIESMFSLVRHSERNLKRTRGSAMLQRWLGTVLLACEGRFRRVKGYAEIAQVMASIEAVHAEPPLVQTRKAA
;
A
#
# COMPACT_ATOMS: atom_id res chain seq x y z
N MET A 1 13.73 -25.65 -37.65
CA MET A 1 13.72 -24.57 -38.67
C MET A 1 12.61 -24.71 -39.73
N LYS A 2 12.56 -25.74 -40.59
CA LYS A 2 11.58 -25.80 -41.71
C LYS A 2 10.09 -25.82 -41.29
N ARG A 3 9.75 -26.46 -40.15
CA ARG A 3 8.39 -26.44 -39.57
C ARG A 3 7.95 -25.04 -39.14
N ASP A 4 8.85 -24.32 -38.47
CA ASP A 4 8.65 -22.94 -37.99
C ASP A 4 8.47 -21.97 -39.18
N THR A 5 9.25 -22.12 -40.26
CA THR A 5 9.08 -21.31 -41.48
C THR A 5 7.74 -21.54 -42.18
N ARG A 6 7.25 -22.79 -42.23
CA ARG A 6 5.91 -23.10 -42.80
C ARG A 6 4.79 -22.56 -41.92
N GLN A 7 4.91 -22.66 -40.59
CA GLN A 7 3.96 -22.07 -39.65
C GLN A 7 3.91 -20.55 -39.78
N ARG A 8 5.07 -19.87 -39.85
CA ARG A 8 5.14 -18.42 -40.08
C ARG A 8 4.50 -17.99 -41.40
N LYS A 9 4.75 -18.72 -42.49
CA LYS A 9 4.13 -18.43 -43.80
C LYS A 9 2.61 -18.62 -43.78
N ARG A 10 2.10 -19.62 -43.06
CA ARG A 10 0.65 -19.82 -42.87
C ARG A 10 0.01 -18.73 -42.01
N ALA A 11 0.67 -18.32 -40.94
CA ALA A 11 0.21 -17.20 -40.11
C ALA A 11 0.12 -15.89 -40.93
N PHE A 12 1.11 -15.64 -41.82
CA PHE A 12 1.12 -14.48 -42.71
C PHE A 12 -0.02 -14.51 -43.73
N ALA A 13 -0.35 -15.69 -44.28
CA ALA A 13 -1.46 -15.87 -45.20
C ALA A 13 -2.83 -15.67 -44.50
N GLY A 14 -2.98 -16.19 -43.28
CA GLY A 14 -4.19 -16.01 -42.47
C GLY A 14 -4.43 -14.54 -42.10
N LEU A 15 -3.38 -13.82 -41.70
CA LEU A 15 -3.48 -12.38 -41.40
C LEU A 15 -3.88 -11.54 -42.62
N ARG A 16 -3.34 -11.86 -43.81
CA ARG A 16 -3.73 -11.18 -45.07
C ARG A 16 -5.19 -11.43 -45.47
N ALA A 17 -5.71 -12.62 -45.18
CA ALA A 17 -7.10 -12.96 -45.47
C ALA A 17 -8.09 -12.23 -44.56
N ILE A 18 -7.69 -11.95 -43.32
CA ILE A 18 -8.55 -11.31 -42.30
C ILE A 18 -8.62 -9.77 -42.47
N ALA A 19 -7.51 -9.11 -42.83
CA ALA A 19 -7.41 -7.64 -42.78
C ALA A 19 -7.57 -6.91 -44.13
N GLY A 20 -7.60 -7.64 -45.26
CA GLY A 20 -7.53 -7.04 -46.60
C GLY A 20 -6.14 -6.49 -46.95
N GLN A 21 -5.77 -6.49 -48.24
CA GLN A 21 -4.39 -6.16 -48.65
C GLN A 21 -3.97 -4.72 -48.32
N ASP A 22 -4.87 -3.74 -48.49
CA ASP A 22 -4.54 -2.32 -48.32
C ASP A 22 -4.48 -1.86 -46.85
N GLY A 23 -5.39 -2.37 -46.01
CA GLY A 23 -5.40 -2.08 -44.57
C GLY A 23 -4.18 -2.65 -43.83
N MET A 24 -3.74 -3.84 -44.25
CA MET A 24 -2.57 -4.51 -43.69
C MET A 24 -1.26 -3.81 -44.07
N LEU A 25 -1.15 -3.29 -45.30
CA LEU A 25 0.01 -2.55 -45.80
C LEU A 25 0.21 -1.22 -45.06
N GLY A 26 -0.85 -0.44 -44.89
CA GLY A 26 -0.79 0.82 -44.12
C GLY A 26 -0.40 0.60 -42.66
N THR A 27 -0.85 -0.51 -42.07
CA THR A 27 -0.52 -0.89 -40.70
C THR A 27 0.92 -1.39 -40.59
N LEU A 28 1.41 -2.19 -41.56
CA LEU A 28 2.80 -2.65 -41.64
C LEU A 28 3.80 -1.49 -41.76
N VAL A 29 3.48 -0.47 -42.54
CA VAL A 29 4.32 0.73 -42.66
C VAL A 29 4.41 1.49 -41.32
N ARG A 30 3.32 1.53 -40.53
CA ARG A 30 3.36 2.04 -39.14
C ARG A 30 4.15 1.13 -38.20
N VAL A 31 4.06 -0.19 -38.37
CA VAL A 31 4.84 -1.18 -37.60
C VAL A 31 6.34 -0.97 -37.78
N ILE A 32 6.77 -0.79 -39.02
CA ILE A 32 8.18 -0.58 -39.35
C ILE A 32 8.69 0.77 -38.82
N SER A 33 7.86 1.81 -38.80
CA SER A 33 8.28 3.15 -38.33
C SER A 33 8.14 3.39 -36.82
N SER A 34 7.26 2.65 -36.12
CA SER A 34 6.83 2.99 -34.75
C SER A 34 7.02 1.85 -33.71
N GLY A 35 7.51 0.68 -34.14
CA GLY A 35 7.86 -0.44 -33.23
C GLY A 35 6.69 -0.97 -32.39
N LYS A 36 6.85 -0.97 -31.06
CA LYS A 36 5.89 -1.55 -30.09
C LYS A 36 4.47 -0.98 -30.23
N GLN A 37 4.34 0.33 -30.41
CA GLN A 37 3.01 0.98 -30.49
C GLN A 37 2.16 0.45 -31.64
N ALA A 38 2.81 0.01 -32.72
CA ALA A 38 2.12 -0.53 -33.87
C ALA A 38 1.85 -2.04 -33.75
N LEU A 39 2.63 -2.79 -32.97
CA LEU A 39 2.24 -4.14 -32.54
C LEU A 39 0.99 -4.11 -31.65
N ASP A 40 0.96 -3.19 -30.69
CA ASP A 40 -0.20 -2.98 -29.83
C ASP A 40 -1.44 -2.56 -30.65
N ALA A 41 -1.23 -1.78 -31.71
CA ALA A 41 -2.29 -1.41 -32.65
C ALA A 41 -2.89 -2.61 -33.39
N VAL A 42 -2.04 -3.50 -33.90
CA VAL A 42 -2.47 -4.73 -34.57
C VAL A 42 -3.23 -5.63 -33.59
N MET A 43 -2.77 -5.75 -32.35
CA MET A 43 -3.45 -6.56 -31.33
C MET A 43 -4.86 -6.05 -31.02
N LEU A 44 -5.04 -4.73 -30.92
CA LEU A 44 -6.36 -4.13 -30.70
C LEU A 44 -7.30 -4.37 -31.88
N GLU A 45 -6.82 -4.20 -33.11
CA GLU A 45 -7.64 -4.41 -34.31
C GLU A 45 -8.01 -5.88 -34.51
N MET A 46 -7.08 -6.80 -34.28
CA MET A 46 -7.37 -8.24 -34.29
C MET A 46 -8.39 -8.61 -33.19
N GLY A 47 -8.26 -8.04 -31.99
CA GLY A 47 -9.22 -8.24 -30.91
C GLY A 47 -10.61 -7.71 -31.27
N ARG A 48 -10.70 -6.56 -31.94
CA ARG A 48 -11.95 -5.97 -32.42
C ARG A 48 -12.65 -6.89 -33.39
N LEU A 49 -11.93 -7.36 -34.42
CA LEU A 49 -12.45 -8.27 -35.43
C LEU A 49 -12.88 -9.62 -34.82
N MET A 50 -12.09 -10.15 -33.89
CA MET A 50 -12.42 -11.39 -33.19
C MET A 50 -13.72 -11.24 -32.39
N ALA A 51 -13.90 -10.13 -31.67
CA ALA A 51 -15.11 -9.85 -30.91
C ALA A 51 -16.34 -9.71 -31.81
N GLU A 52 -16.23 -9.00 -32.93
CA GLU A 52 -17.31 -8.90 -33.93
C GLU A 52 -17.68 -10.26 -34.50
N CYS A 53 -16.68 -11.10 -34.80
CA CYS A 53 -16.89 -12.45 -35.28
C CYS A 53 -17.59 -13.34 -34.24
N ILE A 54 -17.20 -13.26 -32.96
CA ILE A 54 -17.88 -13.96 -31.86
C ILE A 54 -19.34 -13.55 -31.76
N MET A 55 -19.65 -12.25 -31.83
CA MET A 55 -21.04 -11.76 -31.79
C MET A 55 -21.85 -12.26 -32.99
N LEU A 56 -21.25 -12.34 -34.18
CA LEU A 56 -21.89 -12.88 -35.38
C LEU A 56 -22.17 -14.38 -35.23
N MET A 57 -21.18 -15.15 -34.77
CA MET A 57 -21.32 -16.58 -34.51
C MET A 57 -22.41 -16.85 -33.45
N GLU A 58 -22.43 -16.11 -32.35
CA GLU A 58 -23.49 -16.24 -31.34
C GLU A 58 -24.88 -15.94 -31.93
N ARG A 59 -25.02 -14.87 -32.70
CA ARG A 59 -26.31 -14.54 -33.35
C ARG A 59 -26.75 -15.66 -34.28
N GLU A 60 -25.83 -16.21 -35.07
CA GLU A 60 -26.12 -17.31 -36.01
C GLU A 60 -26.44 -18.62 -35.28
N GLU A 61 -25.78 -18.92 -34.17
CA GLU A 61 -26.10 -20.08 -33.34
C GLU A 61 -27.51 -19.97 -32.73
N ILE A 62 -27.92 -18.77 -32.31
CA ILE A 62 -29.25 -18.52 -31.76
C ILE A 62 -30.35 -18.61 -32.82
N THR A 63 -30.08 -18.15 -34.06
CA THR A 63 -31.12 -17.97 -35.09
C THR A 63 -31.08 -18.95 -36.25
N GLY A 64 -30.01 -19.74 -36.38
CA GLY A 64 -29.72 -20.56 -37.54
C GLY A 64 -29.12 -19.78 -38.72
N PRO A 65 -28.69 -20.48 -39.78
CA PRO A 65 -28.14 -19.87 -41.00
C PRO A 65 -29.13 -18.92 -41.68
N ASP A 66 -28.63 -17.94 -42.45
CA ASP A 66 -29.45 -16.89 -43.09
C ASP A 66 -30.61 -17.42 -43.96
N TYR A 67 -30.40 -18.55 -44.64
CA TYR A 67 -31.40 -19.18 -45.50
C TYR A 67 -32.14 -20.35 -44.84
N TYR A 68 -31.81 -20.68 -43.58
CA TYR A 68 -32.39 -21.78 -42.82
C TYR A 68 -32.57 -21.40 -41.34
N PRO A 69 -33.43 -20.41 -41.02
CA PRO A 69 -33.62 -19.97 -39.65
C PRO A 69 -34.27 -21.08 -38.80
N THR A 70 -33.77 -21.25 -37.58
CA THR A 70 -34.26 -22.27 -36.62
C THR A 70 -35.52 -21.81 -35.88
N ASP A 71 -35.69 -20.51 -35.70
CA ASP A 71 -36.84 -19.89 -35.03
C ASP A 71 -37.43 -18.77 -35.90
N PRO A 72 -38.70 -18.88 -36.35
CA PRO A 72 -39.34 -17.87 -37.18
C PRO A 72 -39.60 -16.54 -36.46
N ASP A 73 -39.68 -16.54 -35.13
CA ASP A 73 -39.95 -15.34 -34.32
C ASP A 73 -38.68 -14.53 -34.02
N LEU A 74 -37.48 -15.09 -34.30
CA LEU A 74 -36.21 -14.39 -34.17
C LEU A 74 -35.72 -13.83 -35.51
N LYS A 75 -35.53 -12.52 -35.59
CA LYS A 75 -35.06 -11.82 -36.80
C LYS A 75 -33.65 -11.25 -36.61
N LYS A 76 -32.73 -11.67 -37.48
CA LYS A 76 -31.44 -10.99 -37.67
C LYS A 76 -31.70 -9.58 -38.19
N TRP A 77 -31.40 -8.57 -37.38
CA TRP A 77 -31.59 -7.18 -37.75
C TRP A 77 -30.28 -6.56 -38.25
N ALA A 78 -30.33 -5.27 -38.62
CA ALA A 78 -29.17 -4.48 -39.02
C ALA A 78 -28.08 -4.43 -37.93
N HIS A 79 -26.92 -3.91 -38.28
CA HIS A 79 -25.83 -3.68 -37.33
C HIS A 79 -25.96 -2.31 -36.66
N GLU A 80 -25.36 -2.16 -35.49
CA GLU A 80 -25.29 -0.88 -34.77
C GLU A 80 -23.88 -0.64 -34.24
N GLN A 81 -23.45 0.63 -34.21
CA GLN A 81 -22.21 1.00 -33.57
C GLN A 81 -22.33 0.85 -32.04
N GLY A 82 -21.48 -0.02 -31.50
CA GLY A 82 -21.35 -0.31 -30.08
C GLY A 82 -19.92 -0.08 -29.61
N SER A 83 -19.65 -0.44 -28.36
CA SER A 83 -18.29 -0.41 -27.82
C SER A 83 -18.09 -1.48 -26.78
N ILE A 84 -16.89 -2.07 -26.79
CA ILE A 84 -16.44 -3.11 -25.88
C ILE A 84 -15.10 -2.73 -25.25
N TYR A 85 -14.66 -3.50 -24.25
CA TYR A 85 -13.33 -3.38 -23.68
C TYR A 85 -12.38 -4.43 -24.26
N LEU A 86 -11.21 -3.98 -24.74
CA LEU A 86 -10.07 -4.82 -25.09
C LEU A 86 -8.86 -4.35 -24.26
N GLY A 87 -8.45 -5.14 -23.27
CA GLY A 87 -7.48 -4.69 -22.27
C GLY A 87 -8.01 -3.52 -21.44
N ASP A 88 -7.26 -2.41 -21.39
CA ASP A 88 -7.70 -1.17 -20.75
C ASP A 88 -8.44 -0.22 -21.71
N GLN A 89 -8.57 -0.56 -23.00
CA GLN A 89 -9.10 0.36 -24.01
C GLN A 89 -10.55 0.08 -24.34
N LYS A 90 -11.30 1.16 -24.55
CA LYS A 90 -12.65 1.06 -25.09
C LYS A 90 -12.56 1.16 -26.61
N VAL A 91 -12.97 0.10 -27.28
CA VAL A 91 -12.86 -0.04 -28.74
C VAL A 91 -14.27 -0.06 -29.33
N THR A 92 -14.47 0.76 -30.35
CA THR A 92 -15.72 0.78 -31.13
C THR A 92 -15.85 -0.51 -31.92
N VAL A 93 -17.04 -1.11 -31.91
CA VAL A 93 -17.36 -2.32 -32.66
C VAL A 93 -18.69 -2.17 -33.38
N THR A 94 -18.81 -2.83 -34.51
CA THR A 94 -20.07 -2.99 -35.22
C THR A 94 -20.78 -4.23 -34.67
N ARG A 95 -21.75 -4.03 -33.78
CA ARG A 95 -22.46 -5.15 -33.15
C ARG A 95 -23.64 -5.60 -34.04
N PRO A 96 -23.78 -6.90 -34.31
CA PRO A 96 -24.97 -7.42 -34.97
C PRO A 96 -26.16 -7.36 -34.00
N ARG A 97 -27.35 -6.96 -34.49
CA ARG A 97 -28.56 -6.93 -33.68
C ARG A 97 -29.43 -8.15 -33.95
N LEU A 98 -30.12 -8.56 -32.90
CA LEU A 98 -31.10 -9.64 -32.90
C LEU A 98 -32.39 -9.14 -32.26
N ARG A 99 -33.55 -9.44 -32.86
CA ARG A 99 -34.84 -8.99 -32.37
C ARG A 99 -35.86 -10.11 -32.42
N HIS A 100 -36.62 -10.29 -31.34
CA HIS A 100 -37.76 -11.19 -31.28
C HIS A 100 -39.04 -10.46 -31.67
N VAL A 101 -39.90 -11.11 -32.46
CA VAL A 101 -41.23 -10.62 -32.82
C VAL A 101 -42.10 -10.58 -31.56
N GLY A 102 -42.48 -9.39 -31.10
CA GLY A 102 -43.31 -9.21 -29.89
C GLY A 102 -42.55 -8.97 -28.57
N GLN A 103 -41.31 -9.46 -28.41
CA GLN A 103 -40.53 -9.26 -27.17
C GLN A 103 -39.40 -8.20 -27.29
N GLY A 104 -39.10 -7.74 -28.52
CA GLY A 104 -38.14 -6.66 -28.72
C GLY A 104 -36.70 -7.14 -28.89
N GLU A 105 -35.73 -6.30 -28.49
CA GLU A 105 -34.32 -6.53 -28.78
C GLU A 105 -33.71 -7.59 -27.86
N VAL A 106 -33.04 -8.58 -28.46
CA VAL A 106 -32.36 -9.66 -27.75
C VAL A 106 -30.89 -9.27 -27.61
N THR A 107 -30.43 -9.19 -26.36
CA THR A 107 -29.03 -8.86 -26.08
C THR A 107 -28.16 -10.10 -26.24
N LEU A 108 -27.17 -10.02 -27.13
CA LEU A 108 -26.12 -11.04 -27.26
C LEU A 108 -25.28 -11.08 -25.98
N GLN A 109 -25.12 -12.26 -25.39
CA GLN A 109 -24.38 -12.45 -24.14
C GLN A 109 -22.90 -12.13 -24.33
N SER A 110 -22.33 -12.47 -25.49
CA SER A 110 -20.95 -12.12 -25.80
C SER A 110 -20.73 -10.60 -25.79
N TYR A 111 -21.65 -9.81 -26.35
CA TYR A 111 -21.60 -8.36 -26.28
C TYR A 111 -21.75 -7.84 -24.86
N ALA A 112 -22.70 -8.37 -24.08
CA ALA A 112 -22.92 -7.96 -22.69
C ALA A 112 -21.67 -8.22 -21.83
N GLN A 113 -21.01 -9.36 -22.01
CA GLN A 113 -19.77 -9.70 -21.31
C GLN A 113 -18.60 -8.81 -21.72
N MET A 114 -18.39 -8.60 -23.04
CA MET A 114 -17.29 -7.76 -23.55
C MET A 114 -17.49 -6.26 -23.28
N ARG A 115 -18.72 -5.83 -22.99
CA ARG A 115 -19.03 -4.45 -22.57
C ARG A 115 -18.63 -4.18 -21.11
N ALA A 116 -18.45 -5.22 -20.30
CA ALA A 116 -17.93 -5.09 -18.94
C ALA A 116 -16.40 -4.89 -18.98
N PRO A 117 -15.83 -3.95 -18.21
CA PRO A 117 -14.38 -3.83 -18.10
C PRO A 117 -13.78 -5.12 -17.52
N GLY A 118 -12.75 -5.66 -18.16
CA GLY A 118 -12.00 -6.82 -17.66
C GLY A 118 -11.24 -6.54 -16.34
N ALA A 119 -10.70 -7.60 -15.73
CA ALA A 119 -10.01 -7.58 -14.42
C ALA A 119 -8.65 -6.85 -14.38
N PHE A 120 -8.30 -6.04 -15.39
CA PHE A 120 -6.99 -5.40 -15.53
C PHE A 120 -6.87 -4.10 -14.71
N SER A 121 -6.89 -4.28 -13.40
CA SER A 121 -7.09 -3.21 -12.43
C SER A 121 -5.85 -2.92 -11.57
N GLU A 122 -4.91 -3.86 -11.46
CA GLU A 122 -3.68 -3.72 -10.68
C GLU A 122 -2.60 -2.90 -11.39
N GLU A 123 -2.41 -3.06 -12.69
CA GLU A 123 -1.40 -2.27 -13.44
C GLU A 123 -1.76 -0.77 -13.45
N LEU A 124 -3.05 -0.44 -13.62
CA LEU A 124 -3.56 0.92 -13.47
C LEU A 124 -3.25 1.46 -12.09
N LEU A 125 -3.56 0.70 -11.04
CA LEU A 125 -3.30 1.11 -9.67
C LEU A 125 -1.80 1.32 -9.43
N GLU A 126 -0.94 0.42 -9.91
CA GLU A 126 0.50 0.51 -9.75
C GLU A 126 1.08 1.76 -10.43
N LYS A 127 0.68 2.06 -11.67
CA LYS A 127 1.10 3.28 -12.39
C LYS A 127 0.69 4.53 -11.63
N ILE A 128 -0.54 4.56 -11.10
CA ILE A 128 -1.04 5.69 -10.31
C ILE A 128 -0.28 5.83 -8.98
N LEU A 129 -0.02 4.73 -8.26
CA LEU A 129 0.76 4.73 -7.03
C LEU A 129 2.22 5.19 -7.23
N ARG A 130 2.77 4.98 -8.44
CA ARG A 130 4.07 5.51 -8.89
C ARG A 130 4.04 6.98 -9.31
N GLY A 131 2.91 7.66 -9.19
CA GLY A 131 2.80 9.10 -9.42
C GLY A 131 2.34 9.52 -10.80
N VAL A 132 1.80 8.60 -11.62
CA VAL A 132 1.04 8.99 -12.82
C VAL A 132 -0.30 9.56 -12.37
N SER A 133 -0.71 10.72 -12.90
CA SER A 133 -2.03 11.28 -12.58
C SER A 133 -3.12 10.60 -13.41
N ALA A 134 -4.34 10.49 -12.88
CA ALA A 134 -5.46 9.90 -13.62
C ALA A 134 -5.77 10.62 -14.95
N GLN A 135 -5.43 11.91 -15.05
CA GLN A 135 -5.55 12.70 -16.29
C GLN A 135 -4.48 12.32 -17.31
N ARG A 136 -3.22 12.21 -16.88
CA ARG A 136 -2.09 11.83 -17.74
C ARG A 136 -2.04 10.34 -18.07
N TYR A 137 -2.83 9.52 -17.38
CA TYR A 137 -2.97 8.11 -17.74
C TYR A 137 -3.53 7.95 -19.16
N ALA A 138 -4.43 8.84 -19.60
CA ALA A 138 -4.94 8.83 -20.97
C ALA A 138 -3.79 8.94 -22.00
N ASP A 139 -2.74 9.71 -21.70
CA ASP A 139 -1.55 9.87 -22.54
C ASP A 139 -0.66 8.60 -22.56
N THR A 140 -0.87 7.66 -21.63
CA THR A 140 -0.16 6.37 -21.59
C THR A 140 -0.91 5.26 -22.31
N VAL A 141 -2.14 5.52 -22.76
CA VAL A 141 -2.98 4.59 -23.51
C VAL A 141 -2.78 4.81 -25.01
N ILE A 142 -2.69 3.73 -25.78
CA ILE A 142 -2.35 3.81 -27.21
C ILE A 142 -3.58 4.25 -28.01
N HIS A 143 -3.48 5.39 -28.69
CA HIS A 143 -4.51 5.84 -29.61
C HIS A 143 -4.42 5.09 -30.94
N THR A 144 -5.25 4.06 -31.11
CA THR A 144 -5.48 3.43 -32.42
C THR A 144 -6.76 3.92 -33.08
N ALA A 145 -6.86 3.76 -34.40
CA ALA A 145 -8.06 4.09 -35.15
C ALA A 145 -9.24 3.23 -34.64
N GLY A 146 -10.13 3.84 -33.85
CA GLY A 146 -11.29 3.17 -33.24
C GLY A 146 -11.14 2.86 -31.74
N ALA A 147 -9.94 2.97 -31.17
CA ALA A 147 -9.74 2.90 -29.72
C ALA A 147 -9.71 4.30 -29.11
N PHE A 148 -10.63 4.57 -28.21
CA PHE A 148 -10.68 5.84 -27.49
C PHE A 148 -10.10 5.61 -26.09
N GLY A 149 -9.17 6.49 -25.70
CA GLY A 149 -8.58 6.48 -24.36
C GLY A 149 -9.68 6.51 -23.29
N VAL A 150 -9.48 5.74 -22.21
CA VAL A 150 -10.42 5.72 -21.09
C VAL A 150 -10.58 7.14 -20.56
N SER A 151 -11.80 7.67 -20.58
CA SER A 151 -12.05 9.01 -20.08
C SER A 151 -11.56 9.16 -18.63
N ALA A 152 -11.06 10.34 -18.25
CA ALA A 152 -10.63 10.60 -16.88
C ALA A 152 -11.71 10.26 -15.83
N SER A 153 -12.99 10.42 -16.18
CA SER A 153 -14.13 10.03 -15.35
C SER A 153 -14.26 8.52 -15.17
N THR A 154 -13.97 7.72 -16.20
CA THR A 154 -14.00 6.26 -16.14
C THR A 154 -12.82 5.72 -15.33
N ILE A 155 -11.61 6.28 -15.51
CA ILE A 155 -10.43 5.95 -14.70
C ILE A 155 -10.70 6.26 -13.22
N SER A 156 -11.27 7.45 -12.93
CA SER A 156 -11.61 7.86 -11.57
C SER A 156 -12.59 6.89 -10.91
N ARG A 157 -13.66 6.48 -11.60
CA ARG A 157 -14.60 5.46 -11.08
C ARG A 157 -13.91 4.13 -10.80
N LYS A 158 -13.05 3.67 -11.69
CA LYS A 158 -12.32 2.41 -11.49
C LYS A 158 -11.34 2.47 -10.33
N LEU A 159 -10.64 3.59 -10.16
CA LEU A 159 -9.77 3.82 -9.01
C LEU A 159 -10.56 3.81 -7.69
N VAL A 160 -11.78 4.35 -7.68
CA VAL A 160 -12.65 4.29 -6.50
C VAL A 160 -12.96 2.86 -6.12
N GLU A 161 -13.41 2.05 -7.08
CA GLU A 161 -13.71 0.62 -6.89
C GLU A 161 -12.48 -0.15 -6.39
N LEU A 162 -11.33 0.04 -7.05
CA LEU A 162 -10.08 -0.63 -6.72
C LEU A 162 -9.55 -0.31 -5.33
N THR A 163 -9.46 0.99 -5.02
CA THR A 163 -8.96 1.44 -3.72
C THR A 163 -9.93 1.10 -2.60
N ALA A 164 -11.23 0.99 -2.88
CA ALA A 164 -12.22 0.46 -1.93
C ALA A 164 -11.98 -1.03 -1.64
N ALA A 165 -11.74 -1.83 -2.68
CA ALA A 165 -11.42 -3.25 -2.51
C ALA A 165 -10.11 -3.46 -1.72
N LYS A 166 -9.03 -2.72 -2.06
CA LYS A 166 -7.75 -2.79 -1.35
C LYS A 166 -7.85 -2.28 0.10
N LEU A 167 -8.65 -1.25 0.36
CA LEU A 167 -8.94 -0.82 1.73
C LEU A 167 -9.64 -1.92 2.52
N LYS A 168 -10.68 -2.54 1.93
CA LYS A 168 -11.41 -3.63 2.57
C LYS A 168 -10.46 -4.79 2.89
N GLU A 169 -9.65 -5.22 1.92
CA GLU A 169 -8.60 -6.23 2.12
C GLU A 169 -7.69 -5.87 3.31
N PHE A 170 -7.17 -4.65 3.33
CA PHE A 170 -6.29 -4.17 4.40
C PHE A 170 -6.97 -4.16 5.78
N GLN A 171 -8.22 -3.74 5.86
CA GLN A 171 -8.99 -3.62 7.10
C GLN A 171 -9.60 -4.94 7.59
N THR A 172 -9.73 -5.96 6.75
CA THR A 172 -10.35 -7.24 7.14
C THR A 172 -9.40 -8.43 7.13
N ARG A 173 -8.18 -8.29 6.63
CA ARG A 173 -7.20 -9.39 6.65
C ARG A 173 -6.92 -9.87 8.07
N SER A 174 -6.66 -11.17 8.20
CA SER A 174 -6.17 -11.72 9.47
C SER A 174 -4.75 -11.23 9.77
N LEU A 175 -4.48 -11.05 11.06
CA LEU A 175 -3.16 -10.79 11.63
C LEU A 175 -2.71 -11.93 12.56
N ALA A 176 -3.42 -13.06 12.58
CA ALA A 176 -3.14 -14.18 13.46
C ALA A 176 -1.82 -14.90 13.14
N ASP A 177 -1.36 -14.82 11.89
CA ASP A 177 -0.08 -15.34 11.43
C ASP A 177 1.11 -14.44 11.83
N PHE A 178 0.84 -13.21 12.27
CA PHE A 178 1.87 -12.24 12.58
C PHE A 178 2.22 -12.28 14.07
N THR A 179 3.43 -12.75 14.38
CA THR A 179 3.96 -12.74 15.75
C THR A 179 4.80 -11.48 15.99
N PRO A 180 4.26 -10.43 16.63
CA PRO A 180 4.96 -9.15 16.78
C PRO A 180 6.15 -9.23 17.74
N PHE A 181 7.31 -8.74 17.30
CA PHE A 181 8.46 -8.40 18.13
C PHE A 181 8.41 -6.92 18.54
N ALA A 182 8.19 -6.03 17.57
CA ALA A 182 8.10 -4.59 17.80
C ALA A 182 6.94 -3.97 17.03
N VAL A 183 6.34 -2.91 17.59
CA VAL A 183 5.27 -2.14 16.96
C VAL A 183 5.63 -0.66 16.98
N PHE A 184 5.76 -0.07 15.80
CA PHE A 184 5.95 1.35 15.59
C PHE A 184 4.60 2.03 15.45
N LEU A 185 4.39 3.10 16.23
CA LEU A 185 3.16 3.89 16.22
C LEU A 185 3.53 5.34 15.95
N ASP A 186 2.89 5.92 14.95
CA ASP A 186 3.09 7.31 14.53
C ASP A 186 1.85 7.80 13.77
N THR A 187 1.69 9.11 13.66
CA THR A 187 0.52 9.73 13.06
C THR A 187 0.88 10.48 11.80
N ILE A 188 0.12 10.22 10.73
CA ILE A 188 0.20 10.99 9.50
C ILE A 188 -1.00 11.94 9.40
N HIS A 189 -0.71 13.23 9.28
CA HIS A 189 -1.73 14.27 9.13
C HIS A 189 -2.04 14.50 7.64
N ARG A 190 -3.31 14.37 7.25
CA ARG A 190 -3.76 14.41 5.85
C ARG A 190 -5.17 14.97 5.74
N GLY A 191 -5.37 15.96 4.86
CA GLY A 191 -6.70 16.54 4.63
C GLY A 191 -7.32 17.19 5.88
N GLY A 192 -6.51 17.69 6.80
CA GLY A 192 -6.95 18.26 8.09
C GLY A 192 -7.19 17.23 9.20
N GLU A 193 -7.01 15.94 8.91
CA GLU A 193 -7.30 14.83 9.82
C GLU A 193 -6.02 14.12 10.26
N ALA A 194 -6.05 13.49 11.43
CA ALA A 194 -4.98 12.65 11.97
C ALA A 194 -5.28 11.17 11.72
N PHE A 195 -4.29 10.43 11.21
CA PHE A 195 -4.37 8.98 11.06
C PHE A 195 -3.26 8.34 11.88
N LEU A 196 -3.61 7.71 13.00
CA LEU A 196 -2.68 6.90 13.79
C LEU A 196 -2.44 5.60 13.04
N VAL A 197 -1.18 5.27 12.74
CA VAL A 197 -0.80 4.09 11.97
C VAL A 197 0.11 3.19 12.80
N ALA A 198 -0.12 1.89 12.71
CA ALA A 198 0.72 0.85 13.30
C ALA A 198 1.53 0.11 12.23
N LEU A 199 2.85 0.04 12.41
CA LEU A 199 3.75 -0.79 11.62
C LEU A 199 4.41 -1.81 12.53
N GLY A 200 4.20 -3.09 12.25
CA GLY A 200 4.78 -4.20 13.00
C GLY A 200 6.12 -4.65 12.41
N VAL A 201 6.96 -5.18 13.28
CA VAL A 201 8.10 -6.05 12.94
C VAL A 201 7.87 -7.37 13.66
N ASP A 202 7.88 -8.48 12.93
CA ASP A 202 7.72 -9.81 13.50
C ASP A 202 9.03 -10.37 14.09
N GLN A 203 8.97 -11.59 14.61
CA GLN A 203 10.15 -12.29 15.14
C GLN A 203 11.18 -12.65 14.06
N SER A 204 10.77 -12.75 12.78
CA SER A 204 11.68 -12.93 11.65
C SER A 204 12.33 -11.62 11.21
N GLY A 205 11.87 -10.47 11.70
CA GLY A 205 12.32 -9.14 11.30
C GLY A 205 11.63 -8.59 10.04
N GLU A 206 10.62 -9.27 9.52
CA GLU A 206 9.75 -8.80 8.46
C GLU A 206 8.80 -7.71 8.98
N LYS A 207 8.56 -6.71 8.12
CA LYS A 207 7.67 -5.59 8.45
C LYS A 207 6.30 -5.82 7.84
N ARG A 208 5.26 -5.36 8.54
CA ARG A 208 3.88 -5.38 8.04
C ARG A 208 3.11 -4.16 8.54
N ALA A 209 2.37 -3.48 7.68
CA ALA A 209 1.55 -2.34 8.06
C ALA A 209 0.27 -2.86 8.75
N LEU A 210 0.21 -2.82 10.07
CA LEU A 210 -0.81 -3.55 10.83
C LEU A 210 -2.20 -2.94 10.69
N GLY A 211 -2.30 -1.61 10.68
CA GLY A 211 -3.58 -0.92 10.63
C GLY A 211 -3.45 0.58 10.78
N PHE A 212 -4.57 1.27 10.65
CA PHE A 212 -4.69 2.68 10.99
C PHE A 212 -6.06 2.99 11.58
N TRP A 213 -6.15 4.09 12.33
CA TRP A 213 -7.42 4.65 12.79
C TRP A 213 -7.43 6.17 12.60
N GLN A 214 -8.57 6.71 12.19
CA GLN A 214 -8.74 8.14 11.95
C GLN A 214 -9.26 8.84 13.21
N GLY A 215 -8.80 10.07 13.45
CA GLY A 215 -9.51 11.03 14.29
C GLY A 215 -9.01 12.46 14.13
N SER A 216 -9.52 13.36 14.97
CA SER A 216 -9.23 14.80 14.91
C SER A 216 -7.88 15.19 15.51
N SER A 217 -7.38 14.41 16.48
CA SER A 217 -6.06 14.55 17.07
C SER A 217 -5.56 13.21 17.59
N GLU A 218 -4.32 13.10 18.05
CA GLU A 218 -3.86 11.93 18.78
C GLU A 218 -4.44 11.92 20.19
N ASN A 219 -5.48 11.13 20.43
CA ASN A 219 -6.04 10.93 21.75
C ASN A 219 -6.03 9.45 22.17
N HIS A 220 -6.32 9.22 23.45
CA HIS A 220 -6.35 7.87 24.03
C HIS A 220 -7.37 6.96 23.35
N GLU A 221 -8.55 7.49 23.01
CA GLU A 221 -9.66 6.74 22.41
C GLU A 221 -9.30 6.18 21.03
N ILE A 222 -8.63 6.98 20.18
CA ILE A 222 -8.17 6.55 18.84
C ILE A 222 -7.11 5.45 18.95
N CYS A 223 -6.25 5.53 19.96
CA CYS A 223 -5.26 4.47 20.23
C CYS A 223 -5.95 3.15 20.62
N GLU A 224 -6.91 3.20 21.54
CA GLU A 224 -7.65 2.01 21.96
C GLU A 224 -8.51 1.42 20.83
N ALA A 225 -9.10 2.27 19.99
CA ALA A 225 -9.84 1.81 18.81
C ALA A 225 -8.92 1.06 17.83
N LEU A 226 -7.72 1.59 17.56
CA LEU A 226 -6.72 0.91 16.75
C LEU A 226 -6.30 -0.43 17.39
N PHE A 227 -5.95 -0.46 18.67
CA PHE A 227 -5.53 -1.71 19.32
C PHE A 227 -6.62 -2.76 19.33
N SER A 228 -7.86 -2.36 19.62
CA SER A 228 -9.03 -3.26 19.60
C SER A 228 -9.28 -3.83 18.20
N ASP A 229 -9.11 -3.02 17.15
CA ASP A 229 -9.20 -3.48 15.76
C ASP A 229 -8.12 -4.51 15.42
N LEU A 230 -6.87 -4.25 15.82
CA LEU A 230 -5.74 -5.17 15.57
C LEU A 230 -5.95 -6.53 16.24
N GLU A 231 -6.39 -6.54 17.49
CA GLU A 231 -6.67 -7.79 18.23
C GLU A 231 -7.87 -8.53 17.68
N ARG A 232 -8.94 -7.82 17.30
CA ARG A 232 -10.10 -8.41 16.63
C ARG A 232 -9.70 -9.15 15.35
N ARG A 233 -8.66 -8.67 14.65
CA ARG A 233 -8.07 -9.32 13.47
C ARG A 233 -7.11 -10.47 13.79
N GLY A 234 -6.85 -10.74 15.07
CA GLY A 234 -6.03 -11.85 15.54
C GLY A 234 -4.61 -11.47 15.96
N LEU A 235 -4.24 -10.18 15.98
CA LEU A 235 -2.91 -9.78 16.43
C LEU A 235 -2.78 -9.98 17.95
N ALA A 236 -1.83 -10.81 18.37
CA ALA A 236 -1.56 -11.05 19.78
C ALA A 236 -0.74 -9.89 20.40
N LEU A 237 -1.41 -8.79 20.76
CA LEU A 237 -0.79 -7.69 21.51
C LEU A 237 -0.49 -8.13 22.95
N ALA A 238 0.73 -7.85 23.41
CA ALA A 238 1.18 -8.22 24.74
C ALA A 238 2.21 -7.23 25.28
N ARG A 239 2.32 -7.16 26.62
CA ARG A 239 3.31 -6.31 27.31
C ARG A 239 4.78 -6.58 26.93
N ARG A 240 5.06 -7.77 26.40
CA ARG A 240 6.40 -8.20 25.91
C ARG A 240 6.76 -7.65 24.52
N ILE A 241 5.87 -6.93 23.86
CA ILE A 241 6.15 -6.27 22.58
C ILE A 241 6.87 -4.96 22.84
N LEU A 242 7.92 -4.69 22.07
CA LEU A 242 8.59 -3.39 22.07
C LEU A 242 7.77 -2.37 21.29
N PHE A 243 7.21 -1.37 21.98
CA PHE A 243 6.55 -0.24 21.33
C PHE A 243 7.54 0.88 21.05
N VAL A 244 7.59 1.37 19.82
CA VAL A 244 8.45 2.49 19.42
C VAL A 244 7.59 3.65 18.95
N THR A 245 7.70 4.81 19.61
CA THR A 245 6.86 5.97 19.32
C THR A 245 7.65 7.28 19.36
N ASP A 246 7.12 8.35 18.77
CA ASP A 246 7.64 9.71 18.92
C ASP A 246 7.41 10.30 20.34
N GLY A 247 6.56 9.61 21.12
CA GLY A 247 6.07 9.84 22.47
C GLY A 247 5.14 11.04 22.62
N GLY A 248 4.21 11.21 21.69
CA GLY A 248 2.95 11.91 21.95
C GLY A 248 2.32 11.46 23.27
N SER A 249 1.87 12.42 24.08
CA SER A 249 1.36 12.15 25.43
C SER A 249 0.11 11.27 25.44
N GLY A 250 -0.77 11.42 24.42
CA GLY A 250 -1.97 10.60 24.25
C GLY A 250 -1.64 9.12 24.02
N LEU A 251 -0.70 8.85 23.09
CA LEU A 251 -0.26 7.51 22.75
C LEU A 251 0.43 6.80 23.93
N LEU A 252 1.30 7.53 24.63
CA LEU A 252 2.00 7.00 25.80
C LEU A 252 1.04 6.70 26.96
N LYS A 253 0.02 7.55 27.17
CA LYS A 253 -1.04 7.30 28.15
C LYS A 253 -1.82 6.02 27.80
N ALA A 254 -2.16 5.81 26.53
CA ALA A 254 -2.85 4.60 26.07
C ALA A 254 -2.01 3.34 26.31
N LEU A 255 -0.74 3.35 25.88
CA LEU A 255 0.16 2.22 26.10
C LEU A 255 0.34 1.89 27.58
N ARG A 256 0.47 2.90 28.45
CA ARG A 256 0.58 2.70 29.91
C ARG A 256 -0.71 2.18 30.53
N ALA A 257 -1.87 2.64 30.08
CA ALA A 257 -3.17 2.12 30.54
C ALA A 257 -3.32 0.64 30.20
N ARG A 258 -2.90 0.25 29.00
CA ARG A 258 -3.06 -1.12 28.47
C ARG A 258 -2.04 -2.12 29.01
N PHE A 259 -0.75 -1.74 29.07
CA PHE A 259 0.34 -2.65 29.38
C PHE A 259 0.96 -2.44 30.78
N GLY A 260 0.54 -1.39 31.48
CA GLY A 260 0.93 -1.10 32.85
C GLY A 260 2.44 -0.87 33.03
N LYS A 261 2.94 -1.17 34.24
CA LYS A 261 4.35 -0.95 34.62
C LYS A 261 5.36 -1.79 33.83
N LYS A 262 4.91 -2.87 33.19
CA LYS A 262 5.76 -3.78 32.39
C LYS A 262 5.81 -3.36 30.91
N LEU A 263 5.23 -2.23 30.52
CA LEU A 263 5.33 -1.70 29.16
C LEU A 263 6.80 -1.58 28.71
N VAL A 264 7.15 -2.24 27.60
CA VAL A 264 8.43 -2.05 26.92
C VAL A 264 8.27 -0.96 25.87
N HIS A 265 8.71 0.25 26.21
CA HIS A 265 8.57 1.41 25.33
C HIS A 265 9.92 2.07 25.04
N GLN A 266 10.19 2.29 23.76
CA GLN A 266 11.32 3.07 23.29
C GLN A 266 10.83 4.40 22.69
N ARG A 267 11.39 5.49 23.20
CA ARG A 267 11.19 6.83 22.65
C ARG A 267 12.08 7.03 21.43
N CYS A 268 11.54 7.56 20.33
CA CYS A 268 12.33 7.90 19.15
C CYS A 268 13.40 8.97 19.49
N ALA A 269 14.67 8.61 19.34
CA ALA A 269 15.79 9.51 19.63
C ALA A 269 15.87 10.70 18.66
N ILE A 270 15.43 10.52 17.41
CA ILE A 270 15.42 11.57 16.39
C ILE A 270 14.37 12.63 16.71
N HIS A 271 13.14 12.20 17.04
CA HIS A 271 12.10 13.11 17.52
C HIS A 271 12.53 13.80 18.81
N LYS A 272 13.17 13.07 19.72
CA LYS A 272 13.69 13.68 20.94
C LYS A 272 14.75 14.74 20.65
N SER A 273 15.71 14.45 19.78
CA SER A 273 16.70 15.42 19.32
C SER A 273 16.04 16.68 18.76
N ARG A 274 15.01 16.53 17.90
CA ARG A 274 14.26 17.67 17.35
C ARG A 274 13.57 18.48 18.46
N ASN A 275 12.98 17.83 19.46
CA ASN A 275 12.35 18.49 20.61
C ASN A 275 13.36 19.33 21.40
N LEU A 276 14.54 18.77 21.71
CA LEU A 276 15.60 19.52 22.40
C LEU A 276 16.02 20.75 21.58
N GLN A 277 16.23 20.58 20.27
CA GLN A 277 16.65 21.68 19.39
C GLN A 277 15.64 22.83 19.30
N ARG A 278 14.34 22.56 19.46
CA ARG A 278 13.29 23.61 19.44
C ARG A 278 13.43 24.59 20.61
N HIS A 279 13.91 24.13 21.76
CA HIS A 279 14.16 24.97 22.94
C HIS A 279 15.49 25.75 22.87
N LEU A 280 16.42 25.31 22.02
CA LEU A 280 17.79 25.82 21.98
C LEU A 280 18.00 26.89 20.90
N ALA A 281 18.88 27.84 21.21
CA ALA A 281 19.42 28.77 20.23
C ALA A 281 20.19 28.02 19.12
N LYS A 282 20.14 28.55 17.89
CA LYS A 282 20.70 27.90 16.69
C LYS A 282 22.14 27.35 16.86
N PRO A 283 23.09 28.06 17.49
CA PRO A 283 24.46 27.55 17.67
C PRO A 283 24.56 26.29 18.55
N ALA A 284 23.65 26.12 19.51
CA ALA A 284 23.69 25.00 20.46
C ALA A 284 23.00 23.72 19.91
N ARG A 285 22.21 23.82 18.84
CA ARG A 285 21.38 22.72 18.31
C ARG A 285 22.20 21.53 17.83
N ASN A 286 23.26 21.78 17.07
CA ASN A 286 24.13 20.73 16.53
C ASN A 286 24.90 20.01 17.64
N GLU A 287 25.37 20.77 18.65
CA GLU A 287 26.05 20.18 19.80
C GLU A 287 25.14 19.29 20.63
N ALA A 288 23.90 19.74 20.90
CA ALA A 288 22.90 18.94 21.59
C ALA A 288 22.60 17.63 20.87
N HIS A 289 22.47 17.69 19.53
CA HIS A 289 22.27 16.49 18.70
C HIS A 289 23.46 15.52 18.81
N ARG A 290 24.68 16.02 18.62
CA ARG A 290 25.89 15.18 18.67
C ARG A 290 26.05 14.49 20.02
N ARG A 291 25.90 15.23 21.12
CA ARG A 291 25.99 14.68 22.48
C ARG A 291 24.93 13.62 22.74
N LEU A 292 23.68 13.86 22.31
CA LEU A 292 22.60 12.88 22.45
C LEU A 292 22.90 11.59 21.67
N MET A 293 23.31 11.71 20.40
CA MET A 293 23.64 10.53 19.59
C MET A 293 24.85 9.78 20.16
N ALA A 294 25.91 10.48 20.56
CA ALA A 294 27.10 9.87 21.15
C ALA A 294 26.78 9.08 22.43
N ALA A 295 25.84 9.57 23.25
CA ALA A 295 25.38 8.85 24.43
C ALA A 295 24.60 7.57 24.06
N LEU A 296 23.75 7.64 23.03
CA LEU A 296 22.92 6.50 22.61
C LEU A 296 23.66 5.47 21.73
N GLU A 297 24.84 5.83 21.22
CA GLU A 297 25.76 4.92 20.53
C GLU A 297 26.57 4.04 21.48
N GLN A 298 26.61 4.36 22.78
CA GLN A 298 27.30 3.55 23.78
C GLN A 298 26.69 2.16 23.90
N THR A 299 27.53 1.13 24.05
CA THR A 299 27.04 -0.25 24.22
C THR A 299 26.48 -0.50 25.62
N SER A 300 27.13 0.08 26.63
CA SER A 300 26.80 -0.04 28.06
C SER A 300 25.68 0.91 28.48
N TYR A 301 24.72 0.39 29.25
CA TYR A 301 23.69 1.23 29.89
C TYR A 301 24.31 2.27 30.83
N ALA A 302 25.35 1.89 31.59
CA ALA A 302 25.97 2.79 32.57
C ALA A 302 26.63 4.00 31.88
N ASP A 303 27.36 3.76 30.79
CA ASP A 303 28.02 4.83 30.02
C ASP A 303 27.00 5.71 29.29
N ALA A 304 25.98 5.10 28.65
CA ALA A 304 24.90 5.85 28.02
C ALA A 304 24.18 6.76 29.04
N ARG A 305 23.86 6.23 30.21
CA ARG A 305 23.20 6.99 31.28
C ARG A 305 24.09 8.11 31.82
N ARG A 306 25.38 7.86 32.02
CA ARG A 306 26.36 8.89 32.44
C ARG A 306 26.40 10.03 31.43
N MET A 307 26.59 9.72 30.15
CA MET A 307 26.67 10.73 29.09
C MET A 307 25.36 11.51 28.91
N LEU A 308 24.21 10.86 29.09
CA LEU A 308 22.93 11.57 29.06
C LEU A 308 22.75 12.50 30.29
N MET A 309 23.30 12.16 31.46
CA MET A 309 23.29 13.05 32.64
C MET A 309 24.22 14.26 32.42
N GLU A 310 25.39 14.04 31.82
CA GLU A 310 26.30 15.12 31.41
C GLU A 310 25.65 16.04 30.36
N LEU A 311 24.92 15.48 29.39
CA LEU A 311 24.13 16.25 28.44
C LEU A 311 23.05 17.06 29.14
N GLU A 312 22.32 16.47 30.09
CA GLU A 312 21.29 17.18 30.83
C GLU A 312 21.87 18.36 31.63
N ALA A 313 22.98 18.16 32.34
CA ALA A 313 23.69 19.22 33.05
C ALA A 313 24.16 20.33 32.07
N TRP A 314 24.70 19.96 30.91
CA TRP A 314 25.07 20.92 29.88
C TRP A 314 23.85 21.68 29.34
N LEU A 315 22.74 21.00 29.07
CA LEU A 315 21.49 21.63 28.61
C LEU A 315 20.97 22.62 29.65
N ARG A 316 21.09 22.34 30.94
CA ARG A 316 20.69 23.24 32.03
C ARG A 316 21.44 24.58 31.99
N THR A 317 22.70 24.58 31.54
CA THR A 317 23.47 25.82 31.30
C THR A 317 22.98 26.62 30.08
N LYS A 318 22.18 26.01 29.20
CA LYS A 318 21.70 26.62 27.94
C LYS A 318 20.22 26.98 27.99
N ASN A 319 19.38 26.09 28.50
CA ASN A 319 17.93 26.23 28.58
C ASN A 319 17.33 25.18 29.54
N GLU A 320 16.62 25.65 30.57
CA GLU A 320 15.98 24.80 31.59
C GLU A 320 14.92 23.85 30.99
N SER A 321 14.10 24.34 30.05
CA SER A 321 13.07 23.52 29.39
C SER A 321 13.65 22.40 28.53
N ALA A 322 14.81 22.63 27.89
CA ALA A 322 15.51 21.59 27.14
C ALA A 322 16.01 20.48 28.06
N ALA A 323 16.56 20.84 29.23
CA ALA A 323 17.02 19.89 30.24
C ALA A 323 15.85 19.08 30.84
N ALA A 324 14.77 19.77 31.23
CA ALA A 324 13.53 19.15 31.70
C ALA A 324 12.95 18.20 30.64
N SER A 325 12.95 18.63 29.38
CA SER A 325 12.52 17.78 28.27
C SER A 325 13.39 16.52 28.22
N LEU A 326 14.71 16.60 28.16
CA LEU A 326 15.56 15.40 28.15
C LEU A 326 15.25 14.44 29.30
N ARG A 327 15.11 14.98 30.52
CA ARG A 327 14.84 14.21 31.74
C ARG A 327 13.51 13.47 31.68
N GLU A 328 12.48 14.02 31.02
CA GLU A 328 11.16 13.39 30.89
C GLU A 328 11.18 12.05 30.13
N ALA A 329 12.14 11.86 29.23
CA ALA A 329 12.22 10.72 28.32
C ALA A 329 13.40 9.80 28.63
N PHE A 330 14.09 10.03 29.75
CA PHE A 330 15.38 9.43 30.05
C PHE A 330 15.34 7.90 30.05
N GLU A 331 14.38 7.33 30.80
CA GLU A 331 14.19 5.89 30.89
C GLU A 331 13.80 5.28 29.54
N GLU A 332 12.94 5.96 28.79
CA GLU A 332 12.41 5.50 27.50
C GLU A 332 13.46 5.59 26.38
N LEU A 333 14.45 6.48 26.50
CA LEU A 333 15.60 6.54 25.58
C LEU A 333 16.60 5.41 25.83
N LEU A 334 16.69 4.93 27.08
CA LEU A 334 17.62 3.89 27.49
C LEU A 334 17.02 2.48 27.47
N THR A 335 15.75 2.31 27.08
CA THR A 335 15.08 1.01 26.98
C THR A 335 15.91 -0.01 26.19
N LEU A 336 16.39 0.36 25.00
CA LEU A 336 17.20 -0.54 24.17
C LEU A 336 18.53 -0.95 24.82
N HIS A 337 19.12 -0.08 25.65
CA HIS A 337 20.34 -0.39 26.39
C HIS A 337 20.04 -1.36 27.54
N ARG A 338 18.93 -1.15 28.26
CA ARG A 338 18.45 -2.06 29.33
C ARG A 338 18.17 -3.47 28.79
N LEU A 339 17.59 -3.55 27.59
CA LEU A 339 17.31 -4.82 26.90
C LEU A 339 18.53 -5.43 26.21
N LYS A 340 19.70 -4.77 26.30
CA LYS A 340 20.95 -5.19 25.65
C LYS A 340 20.79 -5.42 24.14
N VAL A 341 20.00 -4.58 23.47
CA VAL A 341 19.78 -4.68 22.01
C VAL A 341 21.10 -4.46 21.28
N PRO A 342 21.55 -5.37 20.41
CA PRO A 342 22.82 -5.20 19.73
C PRO A 342 22.84 -4.01 18.77
N PRO A 343 24.02 -3.44 18.45
CA PRO A 343 24.13 -2.16 17.76
C PRO A 343 23.42 -2.10 16.40
N LEU A 344 23.44 -3.19 15.62
CA LEU A 344 22.85 -3.20 14.29
C LEU A 344 21.32 -3.14 14.33
N LEU A 345 20.68 -3.93 15.19
CA LEU A 345 19.24 -3.89 15.42
C LEU A 345 18.81 -2.57 16.10
N ARG A 346 19.61 -2.09 17.04
CA ARG A 346 19.37 -0.84 17.77
C ARG A 346 19.22 0.37 16.83
N LYS A 347 20.03 0.45 15.77
CA LYS A 347 19.90 1.51 14.75
C LYS A 347 18.50 1.60 14.15
N THR A 348 17.82 0.46 14.01
CA THR A 348 16.43 0.42 13.51
C THR A 348 15.44 0.83 14.60
N LEU A 349 15.58 0.28 15.81
CA LEU A 349 14.60 0.44 16.90
C LEU A 349 14.69 1.79 17.62
N MET A 350 15.82 2.49 17.54
CA MET A 350 16.04 3.78 18.22
C MET A 350 15.23 4.93 17.61
N SER A 351 14.62 4.73 16.44
CA SER A 351 13.85 5.77 15.75
C SER A 351 12.59 5.23 15.09
N THR A 352 11.66 6.13 14.79
CA THR A 352 10.44 5.89 14.00
C THR A 352 10.72 5.83 12.49
N ASN A 353 11.99 5.73 12.06
CA ASN A 353 12.34 5.72 10.64
C ASN A 353 11.61 4.64 9.80
N PRO A 354 11.34 3.41 10.29
CA PRO A 354 10.56 2.43 9.54
C PRO A 354 9.16 2.93 9.13
N ILE A 355 8.44 3.58 10.05
CA ILE A 355 7.10 4.13 9.78
C ILE A 355 7.17 5.46 9.03
N GLU A 356 8.15 6.32 9.33
CA GLU A 356 8.39 7.57 8.58
C GLU A 356 8.72 7.30 7.09
N SER A 357 9.48 6.23 6.81
CA SER A 357 9.80 5.81 5.44
C SER A 357 8.55 5.39 4.67
N MET A 358 7.63 4.68 5.35
CA MET A 358 6.33 4.33 4.78
C MET A 358 5.47 5.58 4.55
N PHE A 359 5.44 6.53 5.48
CA PHE A 359 4.74 7.81 5.29
C PHE A 359 5.30 8.66 4.15
N SER A 360 6.60 8.57 3.87
CA SER A 360 7.20 9.21 2.69
C SER A 360 6.60 8.67 1.39
N LEU A 361 6.37 7.35 1.31
CA LEU A 361 5.72 6.72 0.15
C LEU A 361 4.25 7.14 0.05
N VAL A 362 3.52 7.21 1.17
CA VAL A 362 2.14 7.76 1.19
C VAL A 362 2.10 9.16 0.61
N ARG A 363 2.96 10.07 1.11
CA ARG A 363 3.05 11.45 0.61
C ARG A 363 3.42 11.51 -0.87
N HIS A 364 4.27 10.60 -1.34
CA HIS A 364 4.66 10.52 -2.75
C HIS A 364 3.50 10.09 -3.65
N SER A 365 2.84 8.97 -3.34
CA SER A 365 1.72 8.43 -4.13
C SER A 365 0.52 9.39 -4.17
N GLU A 366 0.34 10.18 -3.12
CA GLU A 366 -0.80 11.09 -2.99
C GLU A 366 -0.50 12.52 -3.44
N ARG A 367 0.73 12.82 -3.89
CA ARG A 367 1.15 14.17 -4.30
C ARG A 367 0.24 14.78 -5.37
N ASN A 368 -0.36 13.94 -6.20
CA ASN A 368 -1.27 14.33 -7.28
C ASN A 368 -2.73 14.47 -6.83
N LEU A 369 -3.08 14.07 -5.60
CA LEU A 369 -4.42 14.22 -5.03
C LEU A 369 -4.59 15.63 -4.48
N LYS A 370 -4.87 16.58 -5.38
CA LYS A 370 -5.03 18.00 -5.00
C LYS A 370 -6.35 18.31 -4.29
N ARG A 371 -7.38 17.47 -4.45
CA ARG A 371 -8.71 17.69 -3.88
C ARG A 371 -9.23 16.38 -3.26
N THR A 372 -9.22 16.32 -1.95
CA THR A 372 -9.75 15.19 -1.18
C THR A 372 -11.24 15.42 -0.88
N ARG A 373 -12.10 14.47 -1.27
CA ARG A 373 -13.57 14.57 -1.10
C ARG A 373 -14.03 13.79 0.14
N GLY A 374 -13.53 14.18 1.31
CA GLY A 374 -13.90 13.61 2.60
C GLY A 374 -13.12 12.36 3.04
N SER A 375 -13.46 11.88 4.23
CA SER A 375 -12.77 10.80 4.96
C SER A 375 -12.69 9.49 4.16
N ALA A 376 -13.78 9.05 3.54
CA ALA A 376 -13.81 7.79 2.79
C ALA A 376 -12.76 7.75 1.67
N MET A 377 -12.48 8.89 1.01
CA MET A 377 -11.41 8.97 0.02
C MET A 377 -10.03 8.88 0.67
N LEU A 378 -9.81 9.60 1.78
CA LEU A 378 -8.53 9.59 2.51
C LEU A 378 -8.17 8.19 3.01
N GLN A 379 -9.14 7.45 3.56
CA GLN A 379 -8.96 6.09 4.04
C GLN A 379 -8.65 5.12 2.89
N ARG A 380 -9.39 5.19 1.78
CA ARG A 380 -9.15 4.32 0.61
C ARG A 380 -7.73 4.46 0.08
N TRP A 381 -7.26 5.69 -0.08
CA TRP A 381 -5.89 5.95 -0.51
C TRP A 381 -4.87 5.47 0.51
N LEU A 382 -5.06 5.79 1.79
CA LEU A 382 -4.13 5.36 2.84
C LEU A 382 -4.01 3.83 2.90
N GLY A 383 -5.12 3.11 3.05
CA GLY A 383 -5.10 1.65 3.11
C GLY A 383 -4.48 1.01 1.87
N THR A 384 -4.78 1.53 0.68
CA THR A 384 -4.20 1.04 -0.57
C THR A 384 -2.69 1.24 -0.62
N VAL A 385 -2.20 2.43 -0.26
CA VAL A 385 -0.76 2.72 -0.30
C VAL A 385 -0.02 1.93 0.79
N LEU A 386 -0.58 1.81 2.00
CA LEU A 386 0.01 1.02 3.08
C LEU A 386 0.17 -0.45 2.67
N LEU A 387 -0.87 -1.05 2.09
CA LEU A 387 -0.83 -2.42 1.58
C LEU A 387 0.22 -2.57 0.47
N ALA A 388 0.27 -1.64 -0.49
CA ALA A 388 1.27 -1.67 -1.56
C ALA A 388 2.71 -1.48 -1.06
N CYS A 389 2.93 -0.77 0.05
CA CYS A 389 4.26 -0.58 0.62
C CYS A 389 4.86 -1.90 1.15
N GLU A 390 4.03 -2.86 1.55
CA GLU A 390 4.49 -4.13 2.13
C GLU A 390 5.37 -4.92 1.18
N GLY A 391 5.02 -4.97 -0.11
CA GLY A 391 5.82 -5.64 -1.14
C GLY A 391 7.22 -5.03 -1.35
N ARG A 392 7.49 -3.85 -0.77
CA ARG A 392 8.79 -3.16 -0.85
C ARG A 392 9.57 -3.24 0.46
N PHE A 393 8.99 -3.80 1.51
CA PHE A 393 9.65 -3.88 2.80
C PHE A 393 10.77 -4.91 2.77
N ARG A 394 11.95 -4.47 3.24
CA ARG A 394 13.06 -5.35 3.57
C ARG A 394 13.04 -5.67 5.06
N ARG A 395 13.52 -6.85 5.44
CA ARG A 395 13.76 -7.21 6.85
C ARG A 395 14.59 -6.14 7.57
N VAL A 396 14.34 -5.95 8.85
CA VAL A 396 15.09 -4.99 9.68
C VAL A 396 16.56 -5.38 9.77
N LYS A 397 17.45 -4.39 9.87
CA LYS A 397 18.88 -4.68 10.07
C LYS A 397 19.06 -5.33 11.44
N GLY A 398 19.94 -6.33 11.54
CA GLY A 398 20.16 -7.06 12.80
C GLY A 398 19.03 -8.03 13.17
N TYR A 399 18.18 -8.44 12.22
CA TYR A 399 17.06 -9.34 12.50
C TYR A 399 17.47 -10.68 13.14
N ALA A 400 18.68 -11.17 12.88
CA ALA A 400 19.18 -12.41 13.45
C ALA A 400 19.30 -12.37 14.98
N GLU A 401 19.37 -11.17 15.55
CA GLU A 401 19.53 -10.92 16.98
C GLU A 401 18.18 -10.78 17.71
N ILE A 402 17.05 -10.79 16.99
CA ILE A 402 15.71 -10.57 17.57
C ILE A 402 15.40 -11.61 18.67
N ALA A 403 15.73 -12.88 18.44
CA ALA A 403 15.52 -13.94 19.43
C ALA A 403 16.25 -13.66 20.76
N GLN A 404 17.48 -13.13 20.69
CA GLN A 404 18.24 -12.73 21.88
C GLN A 404 17.56 -11.57 22.63
N VAL A 405 17.06 -10.57 21.89
CA VAL A 405 16.37 -9.43 22.50
C VAL A 405 15.05 -9.86 23.14
N MET A 406 14.31 -10.76 22.51
CA MET A 406 13.09 -11.32 23.09
C MET A 406 13.38 -12.03 24.41
N ALA A 407 14.44 -12.84 24.49
CA ALA A 407 14.86 -13.47 25.74
C ALA A 407 15.20 -12.43 26.83
N SER A 408 15.86 -11.31 26.46
CA SER A 408 16.10 -10.19 27.38
C SER A 408 14.79 -9.55 27.86
N ILE A 409 13.80 -9.37 26.98
CA ILE A 409 12.48 -8.84 27.35
C ILE A 409 11.77 -9.79 28.32
N GLU A 410 11.79 -11.09 28.04
CA GLU A 410 11.20 -12.12 28.90
C GLU A 410 11.84 -12.14 30.29
N ALA A 411 13.17 -12.05 30.37
CA ALA A 411 13.89 -11.98 31.63
C ALA A 411 13.50 -10.76 32.47
N VAL A 412 13.26 -9.60 31.84
CA VAL A 412 12.77 -8.39 32.52
C VAL A 412 11.33 -8.55 33.02
N HIS A 413 10.54 -9.45 32.40
CA HIS A 413 9.15 -9.67 32.75
C HIS A 413 8.92 -10.78 33.77
N ALA A 414 9.87 -11.70 33.90
CA ALA A 414 9.86 -12.75 34.92
C ALA A 414 9.82 -12.10 36.31
N GLU A 415 8.89 -12.55 37.16
CA GLU A 415 8.86 -12.12 38.56
C GLU A 415 10.06 -12.72 39.31
N PRO A 416 10.68 -11.98 40.26
CA PRO A 416 11.61 -12.64 41.18
C PRO A 416 10.85 -13.75 41.92
N PRO A 417 11.46 -14.93 42.15
CA PRO A 417 10.80 -15.99 42.88
C PRO A 417 10.36 -15.46 44.26
N LEU A 418 9.11 -15.75 44.64
CA LEU A 418 8.58 -15.49 45.96
C LEU A 418 9.55 -16.11 46.99
N VAL A 419 10.34 -15.27 47.65
CA VAL A 419 11.10 -15.67 48.83
C VAL A 419 10.03 -15.99 49.88
N GLN A 420 9.67 -17.27 50.00
CA GLN A 420 8.95 -17.77 51.16
C GLN A 420 9.87 -17.54 52.35
N THR A 421 9.66 -16.45 53.07
CA THR A 421 10.20 -16.27 54.40
C THR A 421 9.64 -17.41 55.25
N ARG A 422 10.46 -18.46 55.43
CA ARG A 422 10.23 -19.45 56.49
C ARG A 422 10.14 -18.66 57.79
N LYS A 423 8.93 -18.53 58.34
CA LYS A 423 8.75 -18.17 59.74
C LYS A 423 9.52 -19.19 60.56
N ALA A 424 10.58 -18.75 61.22
CA ALA A 424 11.23 -19.52 62.27
C ALA A 424 10.18 -19.80 63.36
N ALA A 425 10.06 -21.07 63.73
CA ALA A 425 9.23 -21.57 64.82
C ALA A 425 9.86 -21.23 66.17
#